data_AF-A0AAE3A3T2-F1
#
_entry.id   AF-A0AAE3A3T2-F1
#
_cell.length_a   1.000
_cell.length_b   1.000
_cell.length_c   1.000
_cell.angle_alpha   90.00
_cell.angle_beta   90.00
_cell.angle_gamma   90.00
#
_symmetry.space_group_name_H-M   'P 1'
#
loop_
_entity.id
_entity.type
_entity.pdbx_description
1 polymer ?
#
loop_
_entity_poly.entity_id
_entity_poly.type
_entity_poly.pdbx_seq_one_letter_code
_entity_poly.pdbx_strand_id
1 'polypeptide(L)'
;MSTKQHYDEDFKRTLVELYHNGKTQASLIKEYGVSQTALSRWVKQYSTVETDDGEVLTAKQVKELQKRMAQLEEENQILKKAIAIFTPHSSND
;
A
#
# COMPACT_ATOMS: atom_id res chain seq x y z
N MET A 1 -38.61 -11.49 -6.68
CA MET A 1 -37.98 -11.25 -5.36
C MET A 1 -36.48 -11.41 -5.55
N SER A 2 -35.71 -10.31 -5.56
CA SER A 2 -34.27 -10.40 -5.77
C SER A 2 -33.59 -10.84 -4.48
N THR A 3 -33.12 -12.08 -4.43
CA THR A 3 -32.32 -12.62 -3.34
C THR A 3 -31.02 -11.82 -3.27
N LYS A 4 -30.90 -10.93 -2.28
CA LYS A 4 -29.61 -10.31 -1.96
C LYS A 4 -28.71 -11.42 -1.46
N GLN A 5 -27.78 -11.85 -2.31
CA GLN A 5 -26.68 -12.71 -1.90
C GLN A 5 -25.92 -11.97 -0.79
N HIS A 6 -26.02 -12.48 0.43
CA HIS A 6 -25.31 -11.93 1.57
C HIS A 6 -23.93 -12.57 1.57
N TYR A 7 -22.91 -11.73 1.46
CA TYR A 7 -21.52 -12.16 1.58
C TYR A 7 -21.01 -11.69 2.94
N ASP A 8 -20.26 -12.55 3.61
CA ASP A 8 -19.61 -12.19 4.87
C ASP A 8 -18.58 -11.09 4.67
N GLU A 9 -18.37 -10.27 5.69
CA GLU A 9 -17.41 -9.16 5.66
C GLU A 9 -15.98 -9.66 5.44
N ASP A 10 -15.59 -10.78 6.06
CA ASP A 10 -14.27 -11.39 5.89
C ASP A 10 -14.05 -11.86 4.44
N PHE A 11 -15.10 -12.40 3.82
CA PHE A 11 -15.05 -12.82 2.42
C PHE A 11 -14.86 -11.64 1.47
N LYS A 12 -15.58 -10.53 1.73
CA LYS A 12 -15.42 -9.29 0.94
C LYS A 12 -14.02 -8.72 1.08
N ARG A 13 -13.47 -8.67 2.31
CA ARG A 13 -12.10 -8.20 2.58
C ARG A 13 -11.07 -9.04 1.85
N THR A 14 -11.17 -10.36 1.94
CA THR A 14 -10.28 -11.31 1.26
C THR A 14 -10.25 -11.07 -0.26
N LEU A 15 -11.41 -10.88 -0.88
CA LEU A 15 -11.49 -10.59 -2.32
C LEU A 15 -10.85 -9.26 -2.71
N VAL A 16 -11.01 -8.23 -1.87
CA VAL A 16 -10.38 -6.93 -2.11
C VAL A 16 -8.86 -7.00 -1.92
N GLU A 17 -8.37 -7.73 -0.92
CA GLU A 17 -6.93 -7.99 -0.74
C GLU A 17 -6.33 -8.73 -1.94
N LEU A 18 -7.00 -9.77 -2.44
CA LEU A 18 -6.55 -10.48 -3.65
C LEU A 18 -6.49 -9.56 -4.87
N TYR A 19 -7.45 -8.63 -4.99
CA TYR A 19 -7.44 -7.61 -6.04
C TYR A 19 -6.24 -6.66 -5.89
N HIS A 20 -5.95 -6.17 -4.68
CA HIS A 20 -4.77 -5.33 -4.41
C HIS A 20 -3.44 -6.07 -4.63
N ASN A 21 -3.42 -7.39 -4.42
CA ASN A 21 -2.28 -8.27 -4.72
C ASN A 21 -2.09 -8.55 -6.23
N GLY A 22 -2.88 -7.91 -7.10
CA GLY A 22 -2.69 -7.94 -8.55
C GLY A 22 -3.58 -8.95 -9.29
N LYS A 23 -4.50 -9.65 -8.61
CA LYS A 23 -5.53 -10.43 -9.33
C LYS A 23 -6.52 -9.49 -10.01
N THR A 24 -6.91 -9.85 -11.23
CA THR A 24 -7.92 -9.09 -11.98
C THR A 24 -9.32 -9.40 -11.47
N GLN A 25 -10.22 -8.42 -11.56
CA GLN A 25 -11.63 -8.62 -11.20
C GLN A 25 -12.25 -9.81 -11.97
N ALA A 26 -11.94 -9.96 -13.26
CA ALA A 26 -12.43 -11.07 -14.08
C ALA A 26 -12.02 -12.44 -13.53
N SER A 27 -10.79 -12.58 -13.04
CA SER A 27 -10.34 -13.83 -12.39
C SER A 27 -11.12 -14.09 -11.11
N LEU A 28 -11.30 -13.08 -10.26
CA LEU A 28 -11.98 -13.21 -8.98
C LEU A 28 -13.48 -13.53 -9.15
N ILE A 29 -14.14 -12.92 -10.13
CA ILE A 29 -15.54 -13.21 -10.50
C ILE A 29 -15.68 -14.68 -10.92
N LYS A 30 -14.77 -15.17 -11.77
CA LYS A 30 -14.82 -16.54 -12.27
C LYS A 30 -14.49 -17.58 -11.20
N GLU A 31 -13.52 -17.28 -10.34
CA GLU A 31 -13.00 -18.20 -9.30
C GLU A 31 -13.94 -18.28 -8.10
N TYR A 32 -14.51 -17.16 -7.67
CA TYR A 32 -15.34 -17.07 -6.46
C TYR A 32 -16.84 -16.92 -6.75
N GLY A 33 -17.24 -16.90 -8.03
CA GLY A 33 -18.65 -16.81 -8.43
C GLY A 33 -19.34 -15.49 -8.06
N VAL A 34 -18.55 -14.42 -7.83
CA VAL A 34 -19.08 -13.13 -7.39
C VAL A 34 -19.47 -12.25 -8.57
N SER A 35 -20.51 -11.43 -8.37
CA SER A 35 -20.90 -10.45 -9.39
C SER A 35 -19.84 -9.35 -9.55
N GLN A 36 -19.57 -8.95 -10.79
CA GLN A 36 -18.69 -7.82 -11.10
C GLN A 36 -19.11 -6.54 -10.36
N THR A 37 -20.41 -6.27 -10.30
CA THR A 37 -20.96 -5.09 -9.62
C THR A 37 -20.74 -5.17 -8.11
N ALA A 38 -20.82 -6.36 -7.52
CA ALA A 38 -20.56 -6.57 -6.10
C ALA A 38 -19.08 -6.37 -5.78
N LEU A 39 -18.19 -7.00 -6.54
CA LEU A 39 -16.74 -6.85 -6.36
C LEU A 39 -16.28 -5.40 -6.55
N SER A 40 -16.78 -4.71 -7.58
CA SER A 40 -16.48 -3.29 -7.81
C SER A 40 -16.94 -2.41 -6.64
N ARG A 41 -18.12 -2.67 -6.08
CA ARG A 41 -18.61 -2.00 -4.87
C ARG A 41 -17.71 -2.25 -3.67
N TRP A 42 -17.28 -3.49 -3.43
CA TRP A 42 -16.40 -3.83 -2.32
C TRP A 42 -15.03 -3.19 -2.49
N VAL A 43 -14.41 -3.30 -3.66
CA VAL A 43 -13.14 -2.63 -3.94
C VAL A 43 -13.26 -1.14 -3.65
N LYS A 44 -14.33 -0.47 -4.11
CA LYS A 44 -14.56 0.93 -3.77
C LYS A 44 -14.75 1.15 -2.26
N GLN A 45 -15.57 0.35 -1.60
CA GLN A 45 -15.90 0.50 -0.18
C GLN A 45 -14.70 0.26 0.75
N TYR A 46 -13.85 -0.72 0.46
CA TYR A 46 -12.68 -1.07 1.27
C TYR A 46 -11.38 -0.42 0.78
N SER A 47 -11.32 0.14 -0.44
CA SER A 47 -10.22 1.02 -0.86
C SER A 47 -10.38 2.45 -0.33
N THR A 48 -11.60 2.86 0.04
CA THR A 48 -11.88 4.20 0.58
C THR A 48 -11.82 4.18 2.10
N VAL A 49 -10.67 3.82 2.67
CA VAL A 49 -10.39 4.16 4.07
C VAL A 49 -9.85 5.58 4.04
N GLU A 50 -10.71 6.54 4.35
CA GLU A 50 -10.32 7.93 4.57
C GLU A 50 -9.39 7.98 5.79
N THR A 51 -8.09 8.12 5.55
CA THR A 51 -7.17 8.73 6.52
C THR A 51 -7.40 10.24 6.50
N ASP A 52 -7.18 10.91 7.64
CA ASP A 52 -7.39 12.36 7.87
C ASP A 52 -6.68 13.27 6.85
N ASP A 53 -5.71 12.74 6.09
CA ASP A 53 -4.96 13.41 5.02
C ASP A 53 -5.35 13.00 3.57
N GLY A 54 -6.37 12.16 3.38
CA GLY A 54 -6.93 11.85 2.05
C GLY A 54 -6.09 10.99 1.10
N GLU A 55 -4.94 10.45 1.52
CA GLU A 55 -4.11 9.57 0.67
C GLU A 55 -4.38 8.07 0.90
N VAL A 56 -4.95 7.42 -0.12
CA VAL A 56 -5.05 5.95 -0.21
C VAL A 56 -3.66 5.41 -0.60
N LEU A 57 -2.90 4.92 0.37
CA LEU A 57 -1.60 4.28 0.11
C LEU A 57 -1.80 2.79 -0.22
N THR A 58 -1.80 2.48 -1.51
CA THR A 58 -1.75 1.10 -2.01
C THR A 58 -0.44 0.41 -1.61
N ALA A 59 -0.41 -0.93 -1.51
CA ALA A 59 0.80 -1.70 -1.19
C ALA A 59 2.00 -1.37 -2.11
N LYS A 60 1.71 -0.94 -3.35
CA LYS A 60 2.72 -0.44 -4.29
C LYS A 60 3.37 0.88 -3.82
N GLN A 61 2.58 1.80 -3.27
CA GLN A 61 3.08 3.05 -2.69
C GLN A 61 3.87 2.81 -1.41
N VAL A 62 3.49 1.83 -0.58
CA VAL A 62 4.29 1.44 0.60
C VAL A 62 5.69 0.96 0.19
N LYS A 63 5.77 0.12 -0.84
CA LYS A 63 7.06 -0.36 -1.36
C LYS A 63 7.91 0.77 -1.96
N GLU A 64 7.26 1.73 -2.63
CA GLU A 64 7.96 2.88 -3.21
C GLU A 64 8.44 3.87 -2.13
N LEU A 65 7.65 4.06 -1.07
CA LEU A 65 8.02 4.83 0.11
C LEU A 65 9.18 4.18 0.87
N GLN A 66 9.15 2.85 1.07
CA GLN A 66 10.28 2.12 1.65
C GLN A 66 11.56 2.29 0.83
N LYS A 67 11.44 2.24 -0.51
CA LYS A 67 12.59 2.45 -1.40
C LYS A 67 13.14 3.87 -1.28
N ARG A 68 12.27 4.89 -1.21
CA ARG A 68 12.69 6.28 -0.99
C ARG A 68 13.32 6.50 0.39
N MET A 69 12.77 5.88 1.44
CA MET A 69 13.37 5.95 2.77
C MET A 69 14.77 5.34 2.80
N ALA A 70 14.95 4.16 2.17
CA ALA A 70 16.27 3.54 2.06
C ALA A 70 17.28 4.43 1.32
N GLN A 71 16.87 5.10 0.23
CA GLN A 71 17.72 6.06 -0.49
C GLN A 71 18.07 7.29 0.36
N LEU A 72 17.10 7.87 1.06
CA LEU A 72 17.32 9.02 1.93
C LEU A 72 18.22 8.69 3.13
N GLU A 73 18.13 7.48 3.68
CA GLU A 73 19.04 7.00 4.71
C GLU A 73 20.47 6.84 4.17
N GLU A 74 20.62 6.30 2.96
CA GLU A 74 21.92 6.15 2.30
C GLU A 74 22.56 7.52 2.04
N GLU A 75 21.82 8.49 1.50
CA GLU A 75 22.27 9.87 1.30
C GLU A 75 22.67 10.54 2.63
N ASN A 76 21.87 10.35 3.69
CA ASN A 76 22.20 10.85 5.03
C ASN A 76 23.51 10.25 5.56
N GLN A 77 23.74 8.95 5.33
CA GLN A 77 24.98 8.33 5.75
C GLN A 77 26.19 8.87 4.98
N ILE A 78 26.06 9.10 3.68
CA ILE A 78 27.13 9.70 2.87
C ILE A 78 27.42 11.12 3.35
N LEU A 79 26.39 11.94 3.58
CA LEU A 79 26.53 13.30 4.11
C LEU A 79 27.19 13.31 5.49
N LYS A 80 26.79 12.42 6.41
CA LYS A 80 27.43 12.27 7.73
C LYS A 80 28.91 11.89 7.62
N LYS A 81 29.24 10.94 6.74
CA LYS A 81 30.64 10.53 6.49
C LYS A 81 31.45 11.68 5.89
N ALA A 82 30.88 12.43 4.95
CA ALA A 82 31.53 13.60 4.38
C ALA A 82 31.80 14.67 5.45
N ILE A 83 30.81 15.00 6.29
CA ILE A 83 31.01 15.93 7.42
C ILE A 83 32.11 15.43 8.34
N ALA A 84 32.16 14.14 8.68
CA ALA A 84 33.22 13.58 9.53
C ALA A 84 34.63 13.69 8.89
N ILE A 85 34.72 13.64 7.56
CA ILE A 85 35.97 13.80 6.81
C ILE A 85 36.37 15.28 6.69
N PHE A 86 35.40 16.17 6.46
CA PHE A 86 35.62 17.60 6.20
C PHE A 86 35.60 18.47 7.46
N THR A 87 35.14 17.96 8.60
CA THR A 87 35.25 18.65 9.88
C THR A 87 36.67 18.44 10.40
N PRO A 88 37.50 19.48 10.48
CA PRO A 88 38.82 19.35 11.09
C PRO A 88 38.62 18.90 12.52
N HIS A 89 39.33 17.86 12.94
CA HIS A 89 39.44 17.55 14.35
C HIS A 89 40.09 18.78 14.96
N SER A 90 39.30 19.60 15.66
CA SER A 90 39.84 20.64 16.51
C SER A 90 40.49 19.89 17.67
N SER A 91 41.70 19.41 17.41
CA SER A 91 42.68 19.05 18.43
C SER A 91 42.96 20.34 19.17
N ASN A 92 42.15 20.61 20.18
CA ASN A 92 42.45 21.63 21.15
C ASN A 92 43.47 21.02 22.12
N ASP A 93 44.75 21.10 21.74
CA ASP A 93 45.88 21.16 22.68
C ASP A 93 46.40 22.59 22.69
#